data_AF-A0ABD0PFU3-F1
#
_entry.id   AF-A0ABD0PFU3-F1
#
_cell.length_a   1.000
_cell.length_b   1.000
_cell.length_c   1.000
_cell.angle_alpha   90.00
_cell.angle_beta   90.00
_cell.angle_gamma   90.00
#
_symmetry.space_group_name_H-M   'P 1'
#
loop_
_entity.id
_entity.type
_entity.pdbx_description
1 polymer ?
#
loop_
_entity_poly.entity_id
_entity_poly.type
_entity_poly.pdbx_seq_one_letter_code
_entity_poly.pdbx_strand_id
1 'polypeptide(L)'
;PRVTPEGEFLPLDNADLNVGFDTGTDRIFLVSPVTIVHEIDEESPFFEVDKHTLEGDKELEVVVILEGMVEATAMTTQCRSSYLASEILWGHRFEPVLFERKNCYQ
;
A
#
# COMPACT_ATOMS: atom_id res chain seq x y z
N PRO A 1 -11.73 11.18 -9.92
CA PRO A 1 -11.80 12.61 -10.28
C PRO A 1 -12.32 13.48 -9.13
N ARG A 2 -11.52 14.45 -8.69
CA ARG A 2 -11.86 15.37 -7.59
C ARG A 2 -11.97 16.80 -8.13
N VAL A 3 -12.90 17.57 -7.58
CA VAL A 3 -12.97 19.02 -7.79
C VAL A 3 -12.51 19.71 -6.50
N THR A 4 -11.56 20.63 -6.60
CA THR A 4 -11.10 21.41 -5.43
C THR A 4 -12.17 22.40 -4.98
N PRO A 5 -12.12 22.91 -3.74
CA PRO A 5 -13.04 23.95 -3.27
C PRO A 5 -13.05 25.21 -4.16
N GLU A 6 -11.95 25.48 -4.86
CA GLU A 6 -11.78 26.60 -5.80
C GLU A 6 -12.35 26.32 -7.20
N GLY A 7 -12.85 25.11 -7.44
CA GLY A 7 -13.47 24.70 -8.71
C GLY A 7 -12.50 24.10 -9.75
N GLU A 8 -11.27 23.77 -9.36
CA GLU A 8 -10.33 23.09 -10.25
C GLU A 8 -10.68 21.61 -10.38
N PHE A 9 -10.79 21.11 -11.61
CA PHE A 9 -11.02 19.70 -11.89
C PHE A 9 -9.70 18.94 -11.99
N LEU A 10 -9.52 17.96 -11.12
CA LEU A 10 -8.37 17.05 -11.09
C LEU A 10 -8.84 15.68 -11.59
N PRO A 11 -8.52 15.29 -12.85
CA PRO A 11 -8.96 14.02 -13.41
C PRO A 11 -8.42 12.82 -12.61
N LEU A 12 -7.14 12.91 -12.22
CA LEU A 12 -6.40 11.93 -11.43
C LEU A 12 -5.73 12.69 -10.29
N ASP A 13 -6.40 12.74 -9.16
CA ASP A 13 -5.80 13.26 -7.94
C ASP A 13 -5.08 12.12 -7.22
N ASN A 14 -3.84 12.37 -6.80
CA ASN A 14 -3.03 11.37 -6.09
C ASN A 14 -2.83 11.84 -4.66
N ALA A 15 -3.17 10.98 -3.71
CA ALA A 15 -2.87 11.17 -2.30
C ALA A 15 -1.84 10.12 -1.89
N ASP A 16 -0.83 10.54 -1.11
CA ASP A 16 0.14 9.63 -0.54
C ASP A 16 -0.50 8.77 0.57
N LEU A 17 -0.04 7.52 0.69
CA LEU A 17 -0.41 6.63 1.78
C LEU A 17 0.82 6.40 2.64
N ASN A 18 0.81 6.97 3.84
CA ASN A 18 1.93 6.85 4.75
C ASN A 18 2.11 5.39 5.20
N VAL A 19 3.23 4.78 4.82
CA VAL A 19 3.66 3.44 5.24
C VAL A 19 4.82 3.49 6.23
N GLY A 20 4.99 4.63 6.89
CA GLY A 20 6.01 4.91 7.89
C GLY A 20 7.21 5.68 7.36
N PHE A 21 7.01 6.58 6.40
CA PHE A 21 8.06 7.48 5.91
C PHE A 21 8.65 8.34 7.04
N ASP A 22 7.80 8.87 7.92
CA ASP A 22 8.22 9.77 9.00
C ASP A 22 9.10 9.09 10.05
N THR A 23 8.90 7.79 10.27
CA THR A 23 9.70 6.98 11.19
C THR A 23 10.81 6.19 10.47
N GLY A 24 10.78 6.18 9.14
CA GLY A 24 11.71 5.47 8.28
C GLY A 24 11.51 3.96 8.24
N THR A 25 10.31 3.46 8.60
CA THR A 25 9.92 2.04 8.55
C THR A 25 9.42 1.61 7.16
N ASP A 26 9.24 2.56 6.25
CA ASP A 26 9.06 2.35 4.81
C ASP A 26 10.25 1.58 4.18
N ARG A 27 11.43 1.70 4.79
CA ARG A 27 12.65 0.97 4.38
C ARG A 27 12.66 -0.41 5.01
N ILE A 28 12.30 -1.41 4.21
CA ILE A 28 12.20 -2.80 4.65
C ILE A 28 13.45 -3.63 4.32
N PHE A 29 13.72 -4.65 5.14
CA PHE A 29 14.69 -5.70 4.83
C PHE A 29 13.96 -6.92 4.28
N LEU A 30 13.87 -7.01 2.95
CA LEU A 30 13.00 -7.95 2.25
C LEU A 30 13.68 -9.32 2.00
N VAL A 31 13.73 -10.17 3.03
CA VAL A 31 14.26 -11.56 2.94
C VAL A 31 13.15 -12.61 2.87
N SER A 32 12.01 -12.33 3.52
CA SER A 32 10.79 -13.15 3.49
C SER A 32 9.60 -12.24 3.17
N PRO A 33 8.42 -12.77 2.80
CA PRO A 33 7.26 -11.93 2.54
C PRO A 33 6.95 -11.00 3.72
N VAL A 34 6.90 -9.70 3.46
CA VAL A 34 6.60 -8.66 4.46
C VAL A 34 5.22 -8.07 4.14
N THR A 35 4.38 -7.94 5.16
CA THR A 35 3.13 -7.17 5.05
C THR A 35 3.43 -5.70 5.30
N ILE A 36 3.22 -4.87 4.28
CA ILE A 36 3.28 -3.42 4.42
C ILE A 36 2.00 -2.93 5.08
N VAL A 37 2.12 -2.01 6.04
CA VAL A 37 1.00 -1.49 6.81
C VAL A 37 0.90 0.01 6.58
N HIS A 38 -0.27 0.44 6.14
CA HIS A 38 -0.71 1.83 6.23
C HIS A 38 -1.69 1.91 7.42
N GLU A 39 -1.36 2.73 8.41
CA GLU A 39 -2.27 3.01 9.52
C GLU A 39 -3.32 4.01 9.04
N ILE A 40 -4.60 3.68 9.23
CA ILE A 40 -5.71 4.57 8.89
C ILE A 40 -5.96 5.47 10.11
N ASP A 41 -5.24 6.57 10.18
CA ASP A 41 -5.39 7.65 11.16
C ASP A 41 -6.13 8.86 10.56
N GLU A 42 -6.21 9.96 11.31
CA GLU A 42 -6.91 11.19 10.90
C GLU A 42 -6.30 11.92 9.70
N GLU A 43 -5.07 11.60 9.31
CA GLU A 43 -4.40 12.14 8.13
C GLU A 43 -4.57 11.23 6.90
N SER A 44 -5.02 9.98 7.09
CA SER A 44 -5.25 9.02 6.02
C SER A 44 -6.41 9.45 5.10
N PRO A 45 -6.27 9.31 3.76
CA PRO A 45 -7.40 9.49 2.85
C PRO A 45 -8.50 8.44 3.04
N PHE A 46 -8.25 7.38 3.82
CA PHE A 46 -9.24 6.36 4.17
C PHE A 46 -9.91 6.58 5.52
N PHE A 47 -9.62 7.68 6.23
CA PHE A 47 -10.11 7.88 7.61
C PHE A 47 -11.63 7.80 7.76
N GLU A 48 -12.37 8.40 6.83
CA GLU A 48 -13.84 8.41 6.82
C GLU A 48 -14.45 7.32 5.92
N VAL A 49 -13.63 6.43 5.36
CA VAL A 49 -14.09 5.41 4.41
C VAL A 49 -14.60 4.19 5.18
N ASP A 50 -15.89 3.94 5.07
CA ASP A 50 -16.50 2.70 5.54
C ASP A 50 -16.51 1.59 4.46
N LYS A 51 -16.86 0.38 4.88
CA LYS A 51 -16.91 -0.79 3.98
C LYS A 51 -17.81 -0.57 2.77
N HIS A 52 -18.97 0.07 2.96
CA HIS A 52 -19.95 0.25 1.88
C HIS A 52 -19.45 1.26 0.84
N THR A 53 -18.83 2.34 1.33
CA THR A 53 -18.20 3.39 0.54
C THR A 53 -17.05 2.81 -0.27
N LEU A 54 -16.18 2.02 0.37
CA LEU A 54 -15.10 1.32 -0.32
C LEU A 54 -15.62 0.42 -1.44
N GLU A 55 -16.56 -0.49 -1.15
CA GLU A 55 -17.10 -1.42 -2.15
C GLU A 55 -17.85 -0.71 -3.31
N GLY A 56 -18.40 0.48 -3.04
CA GLY A 56 -19.14 1.28 -4.02
C GLY A 56 -18.26 2.15 -4.93
N ASP A 57 -17.03 2.48 -4.50
CA ASP A 57 -16.14 3.38 -5.21
C ASP A 57 -15.42 2.66 -6.36
N LYS A 58 -15.82 2.97 -7.60
CA LYS A 58 -15.21 2.37 -8.80
C LYS A 58 -14.00 3.14 -9.32
N GLU A 59 -13.75 4.32 -8.79
CA GLU A 59 -12.67 5.21 -9.25
C GLU A 59 -11.45 5.15 -8.32
N LEU A 60 -11.59 4.49 -7.17
CA LEU A 60 -10.51 4.22 -6.23
C LEU A 60 -9.55 3.14 -6.75
N GLU A 61 -8.27 3.51 -6.81
CA GLU A 61 -7.15 2.63 -7.12
C GLU A 61 -5.98 2.96 -6.18
N VAL A 62 -5.45 1.95 -5.49
CA VAL A 62 -4.26 2.06 -4.65
C VAL A 62 -3.07 1.55 -5.44
N VAL A 63 -2.20 2.46 -5.87
CA VAL A 63 -0.94 2.10 -6.55
C VAL A 63 0.15 1.85 -5.51
N VAL A 64 0.79 0.69 -5.59
CA VAL A 64 1.92 0.33 -4.73
C VAL A 64 3.21 0.28 -5.51
N ILE A 65 4.27 0.80 -4.92
CA ILE A 65 5.59 0.89 -5.53
C ILE A 65 6.62 0.33 -4.55
N LEU A 66 7.44 -0.61 -5.03
CA LEU A 66 8.60 -1.12 -4.31
C LEU A 66 9.85 -0.75 -5.11
N GLU A 67 10.74 0.00 -4.49
CA GLU A 67 12.03 0.38 -5.05
C GLU A 67 13.17 -0.30 -4.31
N GLY A 68 14.21 -0.68 -5.04
CA GLY A 68 15.40 -1.26 -4.46
C GLY A 68 16.53 -1.40 -5.46
N MET A 69 17.75 -1.64 -4.96
CA MET A 69 18.90 -1.96 -5.80
C MET A 69 19.08 -3.47 -5.87
N VAL A 70 19.28 -3.99 -7.08
CA VAL A 70 19.66 -5.41 -7.26
C VAL A 70 21.17 -5.51 -7.06
N GLU A 71 21.60 -6.21 -6.00
CA GLU A 71 23.02 -6.30 -5.59
C GLU A 71 23.94 -6.73 -6.73
N ALA A 72 23.50 -7.69 -7.55
CA ALA A 72 24.33 -8.26 -8.61
C ALA A 72 24.57 -7.30 -9.79
N THR A 73 23.73 -6.28 -10.00
CA THR A 73 23.78 -5.40 -11.18
C THR A 73 24.04 -3.94 -10.83
N ALA A 74 23.96 -3.57 -9.55
CA ALA A 74 24.00 -2.18 -9.07
C ALA A 74 22.97 -1.27 -9.76
N MET A 75 21.90 -1.84 -10.32
CA MET A 75 20.80 -1.10 -10.95
C MET A 75 19.67 -0.90 -9.95
N THR A 76 19.11 0.30 -9.93
CA THR A 76 17.84 0.58 -9.25
C THR A 76 16.71 -0.05 -10.04
N THR A 77 15.84 -0.77 -9.34
CA THR A 77 14.67 -1.45 -9.88
C THR A 77 13.43 -0.95 -9.16
N GLN A 78 12.36 -0.77 -9.91
CA GLN A 78 11.06 -0.39 -9.39
C GLN A 78 10.04 -1.46 -9.81
N CYS A 79 9.39 -2.07 -8.83
CA CYS A 79 8.23 -2.93 -9.03
C CYS A 79 6.97 -2.10 -8.73
N ARG A 80 5.95 -2.21 -9.57
CA ARG A 80 4.67 -1.51 -9.42
C ARG A 80 3.53 -2.49 -9.54
N SER A 81 2.53 -2.31 -8.71
CA SER A 81 1.24 -3.01 -8.81
C SER A 81 0.14 -2.04 -8.36
N SER A 82 -1.12 -2.44 -8.50
CA SER A 82 -2.24 -1.66 -7.99
C SER A 82 -3.38 -2.55 -7.54
N TYR A 83 -4.23 -1.98 -6.67
CA TYR A 83 -5.44 -2.60 -6.15
C TYR A 83 -6.63 -1.68 -6.41
N LEU A 84 -7.62 -2.17 -7.13
CA LEU A 84 -8.91 -1.52 -7.21
C LEU A 84 -9.68 -1.69 -5.90
N ALA A 85 -10.68 -0.85 -5.66
CA ALA A 85 -11.55 -0.98 -4.49
C ALA A 85 -12.10 -2.39 -4.26
N SER A 86 -12.50 -3.08 -5.34
CA SER A 86 -13.01 -4.45 -5.29
C SER A 86 -11.97 -5.52 -4.90
N GLU A 87 -10.69 -5.18 -4.97
CA GLU A 87 -9.57 -6.06 -4.62
C GLU A 87 -9.11 -5.86 -3.17
N ILE A 88 -9.61 -4.81 -2.49
CA ILE A 88 -9.34 -4.55 -1.07
C ILE A 88 -10.37 -5.30 -0.23
N LEU A 89 -9.91 -6.36 0.43
CA LEU A 89 -10.78 -7.28 1.17
C LEU A 89 -10.99 -6.82 2.62
N TRP A 90 -12.14 -6.21 2.89
CA TRP A 90 -12.49 -5.74 4.24
C TRP A 90 -12.67 -6.90 5.23
N GLY A 91 -12.00 -6.83 6.39
CA GLY A 91 -12.13 -7.83 7.46
C GLY A 91 -11.32 -9.11 7.23
N HIS A 92 -10.37 -9.10 6.29
CA HIS A 92 -9.45 -10.20 6.01
C HIS A 92 -8.08 -10.01 6.67
N ARG A 93 -7.35 -11.11 6.81
CA ARG A 93 -5.93 -11.13 7.20
C ARG A 93 -5.17 -12.07 6.28
N PHE A 94 -3.91 -11.77 6.02
CA PHE A 94 -3.04 -12.69 5.29
C PHE A 94 -2.76 -13.94 6.11
N GLU A 95 -2.68 -15.08 5.43
CA GLU A 95 -2.21 -16.32 6.03
C GLU A 95 -0.71 -16.21 6.37
N PRO A 96 -0.26 -16.74 7.52
CA PRO A 96 1.16 -16.83 7.83
C PRO A 96 1.88 -17.69 6.78
N VAL A 97 3.01 -17.20 6.28
CA VAL A 97 3.83 -17.89 5.27
C VAL A 97 5.21 -18.28 5.75
N LEU A 98 5.60 -17.86 6.97
CA LEU A 98 6.90 -18.16 7.56
C LEU A 98 6.72 -19.02 8.81
N PHE A 99 7.36 -20.19 8.82
CA PHE A 99 7.27 -21.18 9.88
C PHE A 99 8.67 -21.61 10.35
N GLU A 100 8.85 -21.72 11.66
CA GLU A 100 10.07 -22.26 12.23
C GLU A 100 10.13 -23.78 12.03
N ARG A 101 11.26 -24.25 11.48
CA ARG A 101 11.66 -25.66 11.50
C ARG A 101 12.95 -25.81 12.27
N LYS A 102 13.22 -27.03 12.74
CA LYS A 102 14.30 -27.41 13.68
C LYS A 102 15.60 -26.60 13.60
N ASN A 103 16.07 -26.21 12.41
CA ASN A 103 17.27 -25.38 12.22
C ASN A 103 17.12 -24.28 11.13
N CYS A 104 15.91 -23.98 10.64
CA CYS A 104 15.71 -22.99 9.57
C CYS A 104 14.28 -22.42 9.55
N TYR A 105 14.09 -21.29 8.87
CA TYR A 105 12.77 -20.75 8.55
C TYR A 105 12.35 -21.20 7.15
N GLN A 106 11.09 -21.61 7.00
CA GLN A 106 10.49 -21.99 5.71
C GLN A 106 9.19 -21.23 5.49
#